data_AF-A0A455UAC5-F1
#
_entry.id   AF-A0A455UAC5-F1
#
_cell.length_a   1.000
_cell.length_b   1.000
_cell.length_c   1.000
_cell.angle_alpha   90.00
_cell.angle_beta   90.00
_cell.angle_gamma   90.00
#
_symmetry.space_group_name_H-M   'P 1'
#
loop_
_entity.id
_entity.type
_entity.pdbx_description
1 polymer ?
#
loop_
_entity_poly.entity_id
_entity_poly.type
_entity_poly.pdbx_seq_one_letter_code
_entity_poly.pdbx_strand_id
1 'polypeptide(L)'
;MICSASELGLEEETSPGILVLSSAAPVGIDFREFMHLNDMTIEVDLTPNRGDCLSIKGLSREVGVLNRLPVNGPMIEPVAAEVEDSFTVSIEAPEQCPRYIGRVIKGVSVKAETPLWMVERLRRSGVRSIDPVVDITNYVMLELGQPLHAFDRDNLQEGIVVRMAKPGEKLTLLDGSDVALRPETLVIADHSGPLAMAGGDGGETPGLM
;
A
#
# COMPACT_ATOMS: atom_id res chain seq x y z
N MET A 1 -33.74 9.40 11.49
CA MET A 1 -32.49 10.15 11.74
C MET A 1 -31.52 9.76 10.63
N ILE A 2 -30.78 10.70 10.05
CA ILE A 2 -29.68 10.43 9.11
C ILE A 2 -28.41 10.47 9.94
N CYS A 3 -27.62 9.41 9.94
CA CYS A 3 -26.53 9.23 10.90
C CYS A 3 -25.16 9.60 10.32
N SER A 4 -24.24 10.05 11.18
CA SER A 4 -22.81 10.11 10.89
C SER A 4 -22.12 8.74 11.10
N ALA A 5 -20.86 8.61 10.68
CA ALA A 5 -20.08 7.39 10.93
C ALA A 5 -19.78 7.20 12.42
N SER A 6 -19.49 8.28 13.14
CA SER A 6 -19.24 8.27 14.59
C SER A 6 -20.49 7.88 15.40
N GLU A 7 -21.69 8.33 15.01
CA GLU A 7 -22.96 7.92 15.64
C GLU A 7 -23.25 6.43 15.46
N LEU A 8 -22.71 5.83 14.40
CA LEU A 8 -22.81 4.41 14.11
C LEU A 8 -21.65 3.58 14.71
N GLY A 9 -20.70 4.23 15.40
CA GLY A 9 -19.54 3.59 16.01
C GLY A 9 -18.51 3.08 14.99
N LEU A 10 -18.47 3.65 13.78
CA LEU A 10 -17.51 3.27 12.73
C LEU A 10 -16.18 4.05 12.85
N GLU A 11 -16.21 5.18 13.54
CA GLU A 11 -15.08 6.08 13.78
C GLU A 11 -15.07 6.46 15.27
N GLU A 12 -13.87 6.61 15.85
CA GLU A 12 -13.71 7.06 17.23
C GLU A 12 -13.83 8.58 17.37
N GLU A 13 -13.32 9.31 16.38
CA GLU A 13 -13.41 10.77 16.33
C GLU A 13 -14.80 11.22 15.85
N THR A 14 -15.15 12.47 16.17
CA THR A 14 -16.42 13.05 15.71
C THR A 14 -16.38 13.27 14.21
N SER A 15 -17.26 12.58 13.48
CA SER A 15 -17.33 12.75 12.02
C SER A 15 -17.75 14.18 11.65
N PRO A 16 -17.23 14.73 10.53
CA PRO A 16 -17.53 16.10 10.10
C PRO A 16 -18.97 16.30 9.59
N GLY A 17 -19.73 15.21 9.40
CA GLY A 17 -21.09 15.26 8.92
C GLY A 17 -21.74 13.88 8.76
N ILE A 18 -22.81 13.83 7.98
CA ILE A 18 -23.53 12.59 7.66
C ILE A 18 -22.64 11.60 6.91
N LEU A 19 -22.85 10.30 7.12
CA LEU A 19 -22.17 9.27 6.34
C LEU A 19 -22.79 9.22 4.94
N VAL A 20 -22.07 9.75 3.95
CA VAL A 20 -22.50 9.73 2.55
C VAL A 20 -22.12 8.40 1.92
N LEU A 21 -23.12 7.65 1.48
CA LEU A 21 -22.91 6.40 0.76
C LEU A 21 -22.79 6.66 -0.74
N SER A 22 -22.12 5.74 -1.43
CA SER A 22 -22.09 5.72 -2.90
C SER A 22 -23.51 5.71 -3.46
N SER A 23 -23.69 6.36 -4.62
CA SER A 23 -24.96 6.32 -5.36
C SER A 23 -25.38 4.91 -5.80
N ALA A 24 -24.45 3.95 -5.79
CA ALA A 24 -24.71 2.54 -6.05
C ALA A 24 -25.21 1.76 -4.81
N ALA A 25 -25.27 2.39 -3.63
CA ALA A 25 -25.73 1.72 -2.42
C ALA A 25 -27.20 1.28 -2.53
N PRO A 26 -27.53 0.01 -2.22
CA PRO A 26 -28.88 -0.51 -2.37
C PRO A 26 -29.83 0.09 -1.32
N VAL A 27 -30.91 0.70 -1.78
CA VAL A 27 -31.94 1.28 -0.91
C VAL A 27 -32.82 0.17 -0.31
N GLY A 28 -33.05 0.24 1.00
CA GLY A 28 -33.93 -0.68 1.72
C GLY A 28 -33.24 -1.90 2.34
N ILE A 29 -31.93 -2.07 2.11
CA ILE A 29 -31.12 -3.09 2.78
C ILE A 29 -30.67 -2.59 4.15
N ASP A 30 -30.61 -3.49 5.13
CA ASP A 30 -30.08 -3.17 6.45
C ASP A 30 -28.63 -2.67 6.35
N PHE A 31 -28.32 -1.58 7.02
CA PHE A 31 -27.00 -0.96 6.93
C PHE A 31 -25.87 -1.89 7.39
N ARG A 32 -26.09 -2.73 8.41
CA ARG A 32 -25.11 -3.71 8.89
C ARG A 32 -24.88 -4.81 7.87
N GLU A 33 -25.91 -5.21 7.14
CA GLU A 33 -25.79 -6.19 6.06
C GLU A 33 -25.00 -5.60 4.89
N PHE A 34 -25.38 -4.40 4.42
CA PHE A 34 -24.71 -3.71 3.33
C PHE A 34 -23.22 -3.46 3.61
N MET A 35 -22.89 -3.01 4.82
CA MET A 35 -21.52 -2.71 5.23
C MET A 35 -20.77 -3.91 5.82
N HIS A 36 -21.39 -5.09 5.89
CA HIS A 36 -20.83 -6.29 6.53
C HIS A 36 -20.27 -6.01 7.94
N LEU A 37 -21.08 -5.39 8.82
CA LEU A 37 -20.64 -4.94 10.16
C LEU A 37 -20.68 -6.04 11.23
N ASN A 38 -21.28 -7.20 10.94
CA ASN A 38 -21.23 -8.35 11.83
C ASN A 38 -19.91 -9.11 11.61
N ASP A 39 -18.80 -8.44 11.90
CA ASP A 39 -17.43 -8.86 11.64
C ASP A 39 -16.52 -8.48 12.83
N MET A 40 -15.32 -9.04 12.90
CA MET A 40 -14.38 -8.84 14.01
C MET A 40 -12.99 -8.45 13.50
N THR A 41 -12.43 -7.38 14.05
CA THR A 41 -10.99 -7.10 13.94
C THR A 41 -10.25 -7.88 15.03
N ILE A 42 -9.21 -8.61 14.64
CA ILE A 42 -8.37 -9.40 15.54
C ILE A 42 -6.93 -8.90 15.41
N GLU A 43 -6.38 -8.40 16.51
CA GLU A 43 -4.99 -8.01 16.61
C GLU A 43 -4.15 -9.19 17.11
N VAL A 44 -3.00 -9.43 16.49
CA VAL A 44 -2.13 -10.57 16.79
C VAL A 44 -0.70 -10.08 16.99
N ASP A 45 -0.16 -10.33 18.18
CA ASP A 45 1.25 -10.08 18.47
C ASP A 45 2.13 -11.16 17.82
N LEU A 46 2.87 -10.78 16.78
CA LEU A 46 3.77 -11.68 16.06
C LEU A 46 5.20 -11.60 16.60
N THR A 47 5.82 -12.77 16.74
CA THR A 47 7.25 -12.86 17.04
C THR A 47 8.09 -12.64 15.78
N PRO A 48 9.35 -12.15 15.89
CA PRO A 48 10.17 -11.78 14.72
C PRO A 48 10.43 -12.91 13.71
N ASN A 49 10.32 -14.17 14.11
CA ASN A 49 10.47 -15.32 13.23
C ASN A 49 9.24 -15.59 12.34
N ARG A 50 8.14 -14.85 12.51
CA ARG A 50 6.85 -15.04 11.81
C ARG A 50 6.49 -13.91 10.84
N GLY A 51 7.48 -13.37 10.13
CA GLY A 51 7.24 -12.37 9.10
C GLY A 51 6.28 -12.85 7.99
N ASP A 52 6.19 -14.17 7.80
CA ASP A 52 5.24 -14.81 6.90
C ASP A 52 3.76 -14.58 7.29
N CYS A 53 3.48 -14.20 8.54
CA CYS A 53 2.15 -13.93 9.08
C CYS A 53 1.76 -12.44 9.07
N LEU A 54 2.59 -11.55 8.51
CA LEU A 54 2.28 -10.11 8.37
C LEU A 54 1.27 -9.82 7.23
N SER A 55 0.41 -10.78 6.90
CA SER A 55 -0.60 -10.64 5.84
C SER A 55 -1.77 -11.60 6.01
N ILE A 56 -2.89 -11.29 5.36
CA ILE A 56 -4.06 -12.16 5.30
C ILE A 56 -3.71 -13.52 4.67
N LYS A 57 -2.93 -13.54 3.59
CA LYS A 57 -2.44 -14.79 2.98
C LYS A 57 -1.63 -15.63 3.97
N GLY A 58 -0.76 -14.98 4.74
CA GLY A 58 0.05 -15.60 5.78
C GLY A 58 -0.78 -16.24 6.89
N LEU A 59 -1.64 -15.44 7.52
CA LEU A 59 -2.52 -15.88 8.60
C LEU A 59 -3.51 -16.96 8.14
N SER A 60 -4.10 -16.79 6.95
CA SER A 60 -5.03 -17.78 6.37
C SER A 60 -4.35 -19.12 6.14
N ARG A 61 -3.07 -19.11 5.73
CA ARG A 61 -2.27 -20.34 5.59
C ARG A 61 -2.10 -21.05 6.93
N GLU A 62 -1.78 -20.33 8.01
CA GLU A 62 -1.66 -20.93 9.35
C GLU A 62 -2.98 -21.51 9.84
N VAL A 63 -4.08 -20.75 9.72
CA VAL A 63 -5.42 -21.20 10.09
C VAL A 63 -5.81 -22.46 9.29
N GLY A 64 -5.52 -22.48 7.99
CA GLY A 64 -5.76 -23.64 7.14
C GLY A 64 -4.98 -24.87 7.58
N VAL A 65 -3.70 -24.73 7.90
CA VAL A 65 -2.86 -25.84 8.39
C VAL A 65 -3.39 -26.38 9.71
N LEU A 66 -3.71 -25.51 10.67
CA LEU A 66 -4.23 -25.90 11.99
C LEU A 66 -5.55 -26.66 11.89
N ASN A 67 -6.42 -26.25 10.97
CA ASN A 67 -7.73 -26.88 10.77
C ASN A 67 -7.73 -28.00 9.72
N ARG A 68 -6.58 -28.26 9.07
CA ARG A 68 -6.44 -29.21 7.95
C ARG A 68 -7.41 -28.92 6.80
N LEU A 69 -7.59 -27.64 6.50
CA LEU A 69 -8.47 -27.17 5.43
C LEU A 69 -7.67 -26.61 4.26
N PRO A 70 -8.16 -26.76 3.02
CA PRO A 70 -7.59 -26.05 1.89
C PRO A 70 -7.76 -24.54 2.09
N VAL A 71 -6.76 -23.77 1.69
CA VAL A 71 -6.79 -22.31 1.73
C VAL A 71 -6.95 -21.81 0.31
N ASN A 72 -8.03 -21.07 0.06
CA ASN A 72 -8.30 -20.46 -1.22
C ASN A 72 -7.93 -18.98 -1.17
N GLY A 73 -7.05 -18.55 -2.06
CA GLY A 73 -6.73 -17.14 -2.27
C GLY A 73 -7.55 -16.54 -3.40
N PRO A 74 -7.44 -15.22 -3.63
CA PRO A 74 -8.01 -14.59 -4.81
C PRO A 74 -7.37 -15.16 -6.08
N MET A 75 -8.15 -15.23 -7.16
CA MET A 75 -7.62 -15.50 -8.49
C MET A 75 -6.98 -14.21 -9.03
N ILE A 76 -5.68 -14.23 -9.29
CA ILE A 76 -4.93 -13.07 -9.76
C ILE A 76 -4.39 -13.38 -11.16
N GLU A 77 -5.04 -12.82 -12.17
CA GLU A 77 -4.63 -12.99 -13.56
C GLU A 77 -3.58 -11.96 -13.97
N PRO A 78 -2.59 -12.33 -14.81
CA PRO A 78 -1.65 -11.37 -15.36
C PRO A 78 -2.38 -10.31 -16.22
N VAL A 79 -2.18 -9.04 -15.90
CA VAL A 79 -2.71 -7.93 -16.71
C VAL A 79 -1.81 -7.72 -17.92
N ALA A 80 -2.35 -7.88 -19.12
CA ALA A 80 -1.64 -7.64 -20.38
C ALA A 80 -1.19 -6.17 -20.50
N ALA A 81 -0.06 -5.93 -21.17
CA ALA A 81 0.39 -4.58 -21.46
C ALA A 81 -0.45 -3.97 -22.60
N GLU A 82 -1.01 -2.79 -22.36
CA GLU A 82 -1.73 -2.00 -23.38
C GLU A 82 -0.85 -0.90 -23.99
N VAL A 83 0.29 -0.61 -23.36
CA VAL A 83 1.29 0.35 -23.81
C VAL A 83 2.67 -0.30 -23.77
N GLU A 84 3.57 0.14 -24.65
CA GLU A 84 4.95 -0.35 -24.72
C GLU A 84 5.92 0.45 -23.83
N ASP A 85 5.41 1.47 -23.14
CA ASP A 85 6.19 2.31 -22.26
C ASP A 85 6.91 1.50 -21.19
N SER A 86 8.22 1.75 -21.10
CA SER A 86 9.08 1.19 -20.08
C SER A 86 9.91 2.30 -19.44
N PHE A 87 10.49 1.99 -18.30
CA PHE A 87 11.48 2.84 -17.66
C PHE A 87 12.64 1.97 -17.22
N THR A 88 13.86 2.39 -17.58
CA THR A 88 15.06 1.61 -17.33
C THR A 88 15.25 1.41 -15.83
N VAL A 89 15.55 0.18 -15.41
CA VAL A 89 15.91 -0.15 -14.04
C VAL A 89 17.29 -0.79 -14.06
N SER A 90 18.22 -0.24 -13.27
CA SER A 90 19.52 -0.84 -12.98
C SER A 90 19.58 -1.27 -11.52
N ILE A 91 20.12 -2.46 -11.26
CA ILE A 91 20.37 -2.96 -9.90
C ILE A 91 21.88 -3.07 -9.73
N GLU A 92 22.46 -2.11 -9.01
CA GLU A 92 23.89 -2.08 -8.72
C GLU A 92 24.25 -2.82 -7.42
N ALA A 93 23.26 -3.05 -6.56
CA ALA A 93 23.39 -3.78 -5.29
C ALA A 93 22.58 -5.09 -5.30
N PRO A 94 22.91 -6.07 -6.16
CA PRO A 94 22.10 -7.28 -6.36
C PRO A 94 22.08 -8.22 -5.15
N GLU A 95 23.03 -8.11 -4.23
CA GLU A 95 23.02 -8.89 -2.98
C GLU A 95 21.90 -8.43 -2.05
N GLN A 96 21.63 -7.12 -2.01
CA GLN A 96 20.61 -6.52 -1.14
C GLN A 96 19.24 -6.39 -1.83
N CYS A 97 19.25 -6.24 -3.16
CA CYS A 97 18.05 -6.28 -3.98
C CYS A 97 18.22 -7.28 -5.11
N PRO A 98 17.96 -8.58 -4.89
CA PRO A 98 18.11 -9.59 -5.94
C PRO A 98 17.05 -9.48 -7.04
N ARG A 99 15.99 -8.70 -6.81
CA ARG A 99 14.89 -8.50 -7.76
C ARG A 99 14.21 -7.15 -7.52
N TYR A 100 14.08 -6.39 -8.60
CA TYR A 100 13.25 -5.19 -8.65
C TYR A 100 12.33 -5.28 -9.87
N ILE A 101 11.05 -4.95 -9.71
CA ILE A 101 10.06 -4.97 -10.79
C ILE A 101 9.46 -3.57 -10.87
N GLY A 102 9.67 -2.90 -12.00
CA GLY A 102 9.01 -1.65 -12.35
C GLY A 102 7.91 -1.88 -13.37
N ARG A 103 6.81 -1.14 -13.26
CA ARG A 103 5.75 -1.11 -14.27
C ARG A 103 5.26 0.32 -14.45
N VAL A 104 5.20 0.79 -15.70
CA VAL A 104 4.61 2.08 -16.04
C VAL A 104 3.11 1.89 -16.21
N ILE A 105 2.31 2.71 -15.55
CA ILE A 105 0.85 2.78 -15.72
C ILE A 105 0.52 4.21 -16.11
N LYS A 106 -0.12 4.40 -17.27
CA LYS A 106 -0.43 5.72 -17.84
C LYS A 106 -1.89 6.08 -17.65
N GLY A 107 -2.16 7.39 -17.57
CA GLY A 107 -3.53 7.93 -17.55
C GLY A 107 -4.29 7.64 -16.26
N VAL A 108 -3.57 7.43 -15.15
CA VAL A 108 -4.19 7.21 -13.83
C VAL A 108 -4.78 8.52 -13.31
N SER A 109 -6.00 8.46 -12.80
CA SER A 109 -6.62 9.58 -12.07
C SER A 109 -6.34 9.43 -10.58
N VAL A 110 -5.38 10.19 -10.06
CA VAL A 110 -5.09 10.25 -8.60
C VAL A 110 -6.24 10.84 -7.78
N LYS A 111 -7.20 11.51 -8.43
CA LYS A 111 -8.41 12.05 -7.81
C LYS A 111 -9.57 11.06 -7.77
N ALA A 112 -9.36 9.82 -8.21
CA ALA A 112 -10.39 8.79 -8.11
C ALA A 112 -10.69 8.48 -6.63
N GLU A 113 -11.93 8.09 -6.35
CA GLU A 113 -12.30 7.65 -5.00
C GLU A 113 -11.92 6.18 -4.81
N THR A 114 -11.27 5.86 -3.69
CA THR A 114 -11.05 4.47 -3.28
C THR A 114 -12.40 3.80 -3.02
N PRO A 115 -12.67 2.63 -3.61
CA PRO A 115 -13.96 1.98 -3.44
C PRO A 115 -14.18 1.53 -1.99
N LEU A 116 -15.41 1.68 -1.50
CA LEU A 116 -15.79 1.47 -0.10
C LEU A 116 -15.33 0.12 0.48
N TRP A 117 -15.39 -0.95 -0.31
CA TRP A 117 -14.97 -2.29 0.14
C TRP A 117 -13.47 -2.34 0.47
N MET A 118 -12.64 -1.57 -0.23
CA MET A 118 -11.20 -1.49 0.02
C MET A 118 -10.92 -0.62 1.24
N VAL A 119 -11.59 0.55 1.32
CA VAL A 119 -11.52 1.44 2.48
C VAL A 119 -11.86 0.68 3.78
N GLU A 120 -12.94 -0.10 3.78
CA GLU A 120 -13.33 -0.88 4.96
C GLU A 120 -12.33 -1.97 5.32
N ARG A 121 -11.73 -2.67 4.33
CA ARG A 121 -10.69 -3.68 4.60
C ARG A 121 -9.41 -3.05 5.15
N LEU A 122 -9.01 -1.88 4.65
CA LEU A 122 -7.89 -1.11 5.18
C LEU A 122 -8.18 -0.69 6.63
N ARG A 123 -9.34 -0.07 6.87
CA ARG A 123 -9.75 0.42 8.21
C ARG A 123 -9.78 -0.71 9.24
N ARG A 124 -10.36 -1.86 8.90
CA ARG A 124 -10.41 -3.06 9.77
C ARG A 124 -9.05 -3.68 10.05
N SER A 125 -8.03 -3.32 9.27
CA SER A 125 -6.63 -3.72 9.47
C SER A 125 -5.79 -2.62 10.14
N GLY A 126 -6.43 -1.56 10.65
CA GLY A 126 -5.74 -0.45 11.31
C GLY A 126 -5.08 0.56 10.36
N VAL A 127 -5.36 0.48 9.05
CA VAL A 127 -4.80 1.40 8.04
C VAL A 127 -5.84 2.42 7.60
N ARG A 128 -5.48 3.70 7.65
CA ARG A 128 -6.32 4.79 7.16
C ARG A 128 -6.22 4.89 5.64
N SER A 129 -7.35 5.12 4.98
CA SER A 129 -7.39 5.46 3.56
C SER A 129 -6.89 6.90 3.34
N ILE A 130 -6.06 7.11 2.31
CA ILE A 130 -5.41 8.40 2.03
C ILE A 130 -5.76 8.86 0.61
N ASP A 131 -5.28 8.10 -0.38
CA ASP A 131 -5.49 8.33 -1.80
C ASP A 131 -5.52 6.96 -2.52
N PRO A 132 -6.13 6.85 -3.71
CA PRO A 132 -6.35 5.56 -4.36
C PRO A 132 -5.06 4.79 -4.66
N VAL A 133 -3.93 5.47 -4.93
CA VAL A 133 -2.67 4.78 -5.26
C VAL A 133 -2.06 4.19 -4.00
N VAL A 134 -1.95 4.99 -2.93
CA VAL A 134 -1.43 4.51 -1.64
C VAL A 134 -2.33 3.42 -1.07
N ASP A 135 -3.65 3.59 -1.17
CA ASP A 135 -4.63 2.61 -0.70
C ASP A 135 -4.47 1.25 -1.39
N ILE A 136 -4.26 1.23 -2.71
CA ILE A 136 -4.01 0.00 -3.47
C ILE A 136 -2.70 -0.66 -3.01
N THR A 137 -1.62 0.11 -2.84
CA THR A 137 -0.33 -0.47 -2.39
C THR A 137 -0.41 -1.04 -0.99
N ASN A 138 -1.08 -0.35 -0.06
CA ASN A 138 -1.35 -0.83 1.29
C ASN A 138 -2.27 -2.05 1.29
N TYR A 139 -3.29 -2.06 0.43
CA TYR A 139 -4.21 -3.18 0.31
C TYR A 139 -3.47 -4.46 -0.14
N VAL A 140 -2.61 -4.37 -1.15
CA VAL A 140 -1.79 -5.51 -1.62
C VAL A 140 -0.81 -5.96 -0.52
N MET A 141 -0.21 -5.02 0.21
CA MET A 141 0.67 -5.32 1.33
C MET A 141 -0.07 -6.15 2.40
N LEU A 142 -1.26 -5.72 2.81
CA LEU A 142 -2.06 -6.43 3.82
C LEU A 142 -2.59 -7.77 3.30
N GLU A 143 -3.06 -7.84 2.06
CA GLU A 143 -3.64 -9.05 1.49
C GLU A 143 -2.58 -10.14 1.24
N LEU A 144 -1.45 -9.76 0.66
CA LEU A 144 -0.44 -10.70 0.13
C LEU A 144 0.89 -10.69 0.87
N GLY A 145 1.15 -9.70 1.72
CA GLY A 145 2.42 -9.54 2.45
C GLY A 145 3.53 -8.93 1.62
N GLN A 146 3.20 -8.25 0.52
CA GLN A 146 4.16 -7.63 -0.38
C GLN A 146 4.04 -6.10 -0.33
N PRO A 147 4.96 -5.40 0.34
CA PRO A 147 5.05 -3.95 0.25
C PRO A 147 5.32 -3.52 -1.20
N LEU A 148 4.64 -2.46 -1.62
CA LEU A 148 4.79 -1.83 -2.93
C LEU A 148 4.95 -0.32 -2.75
N HIS A 149 5.46 0.35 -3.77
CA HIS A 149 5.57 1.80 -3.80
C HIS A 149 5.30 2.30 -5.21
N ALA A 150 4.78 3.52 -5.31
CA ALA A 150 4.50 4.19 -6.58
C ALA A 150 5.27 5.50 -6.65
N PHE A 151 5.92 5.75 -7.79
CA PHE A 151 6.62 6.99 -8.07
C PHE A 151 5.89 7.76 -9.16
N ASP A 152 5.92 9.09 -9.08
CA ASP A 152 5.48 9.92 -10.20
C ASP A 152 6.50 9.81 -11.35
N ARG A 153 6.08 9.13 -12.42
CA ARG A 153 6.92 8.86 -13.59
C ARG A 153 7.45 10.13 -14.25
N ASP A 154 6.70 11.22 -14.24
CA ASP A 154 7.07 12.45 -14.95
C ASP A 154 8.15 13.24 -14.19
N ASN A 155 8.31 12.97 -12.90
CA ASN A 155 9.34 13.60 -12.06
C ASN A 155 10.66 12.79 -12.02
N LEU A 156 10.67 11.55 -12.51
CA LEU A 156 11.87 10.69 -12.55
C LEU A 156 12.83 11.07 -13.69
N GLN A 157 14.13 11.04 -13.40
CA GLN A 157 15.20 11.35 -14.36
C GLN A 157 15.87 10.09 -14.92
N GLU A 158 15.77 9.91 -16.25
CA GLU A 158 16.42 8.88 -17.08
C GLU A 158 16.03 7.42 -16.78
N GLY A 159 16.18 6.96 -15.55
CA GLY A 159 15.96 5.59 -15.11
C GLY A 159 16.07 5.43 -13.59
N ILE A 160 15.58 4.31 -13.07
CA ILE A 160 15.74 3.91 -11.67
C ILE A 160 17.08 3.19 -11.49
N VAL A 161 17.77 3.51 -10.40
CA VAL A 161 19.01 2.86 -9.96
C VAL A 161 18.84 2.38 -8.53
N VAL A 162 18.87 1.07 -8.33
CA VAL A 162 18.85 0.44 -7.00
C VAL A 162 20.28 0.22 -6.55
N ARG A 163 20.75 1.01 -5.58
CA ARG A 163 22.16 1.07 -5.18
C ARG A 163 22.31 1.39 -3.70
N MET A 164 23.54 1.26 -3.20
CA MET A 164 23.90 1.81 -1.90
C MET A 164 23.96 3.33 -1.93
N ALA A 165 23.67 3.96 -0.79
CA ALA A 165 23.81 5.39 -0.63
C ALA A 165 25.29 5.81 -0.75
N LYS A 166 25.52 7.01 -1.29
CA LYS A 166 26.85 7.61 -1.38
C LYS A 166 27.20 8.32 -0.07
N PRO A 167 28.49 8.39 0.32
CA PRO A 167 28.90 9.15 1.50
C PRO A 167 28.43 10.61 1.43
N GLY A 168 27.74 11.06 2.48
CA GLY A 168 27.22 12.43 2.58
C GLY A 168 25.91 12.68 1.80
N GLU A 169 25.32 11.65 1.20
CA GLU A 169 24.02 11.74 0.54
C GLU A 169 22.91 12.02 1.57
N LYS A 170 21.93 12.84 1.18
CA LYS A 170 20.79 13.21 2.01
C LYS A 170 19.50 12.87 1.28
N LEU A 171 18.46 12.57 2.06
CA LEU A 171 17.11 12.36 1.57
C LEU A 171 16.14 13.15 2.45
N THR A 172 15.27 13.93 1.82
CA THR A 172 14.14 14.57 2.48
C THR A 172 12.98 13.57 2.47
N LEU A 173 12.48 13.20 3.65
CA LEU A 173 11.39 12.24 3.83
C LEU A 173 10.03 12.90 3.59
N LEU A 174 8.98 12.08 3.46
CA LEU A 174 7.59 12.56 3.27
C LEU A 174 7.08 13.51 4.38
N ASP A 175 7.68 13.48 5.57
CA ASP A 175 7.36 14.39 6.68
C ASP A 175 8.14 15.72 6.61
N GLY A 176 8.95 15.93 5.57
CA GLY A 176 9.80 17.09 5.35
C GLY A 176 11.12 17.08 6.12
N SER A 177 11.43 16.01 6.86
CA SER A 177 12.68 15.89 7.59
C SER A 177 13.84 15.43 6.69
N ASP A 178 15.01 16.05 6.87
CA ASP A 178 16.23 15.64 6.17
C ASP A 178 16.97 14.56 6.95
N VAL A 179 17.27 13.45 6.30
CA VAL A 179 18.08 12.36 6.85
C VAL A 179 19.39 12.24 6.11
N ALA A 180 20.50 12.21 6.87
CA ALA A 180 21.81 11.87 6.33
C ALA A 180 21.93 10.34 6.15
N LEU A 181 22.12 9.90 4.91
CA LEU A 181 22.20 8.50 4.58
C LEU A 181 23.59 7.94 4.89
N ARG A 182 23.63 6.73 5.43
CA ARG A 182 24.87 5.98 5.65
C ARG A 182 25.19 5.15 4.41
N PRO A 183 26.48 4.90 4.09
CA PRO A 183 26.85 4.10 2.92
C PRO A 183 26.28 2.68 2.89
N GLU A 184 25.88 2.13 4.04
CA GLU A 184 25.25 0.81 4.16
C GLU A 184 23.72 0.84 3.93
N THR A 185 23.13 2.02 3.74
CA THR A 185 21.71 2.17 3.46
C THR A 185 21.45 1.92 1.98
N LEU A 186 20.61 0.94 1.67
CA LEU A 186 20.11 0.70 0.32
C LEU A 186 19.08 1.78 -0.04
N VAL A 187 19.20 2.37 -1.22
CA VAL A 187 18.30 3.39 -1.72
C VAL A 187 17.73 3.04 -3.09
N ILE A 188 16.51 3.54 -3.33
CA ILE A 188 15.96 3.67 -4.68
C ILE A 188 16.31 5.08 -5.13
N ALA A 189 17.08 5.19 -6.20
CA ALA A 189 17.54 6.45 -6.77
C ALA A 189 17.08 6.58 -8.22
N ASP A 190 17.15 7.78 -8.76
CA ASP A 190 17.28 7.99 -10.21
C ASP A 190 18.66 8.59 -10.52
N HIS A 191 18.82 9.15 -11.73
CA HIS A 191 20.09 9.74 -12.16
C HIS A 191 20.35 11.14 -11.55
N SER A 192 19.37 11.73 -10.86
CA SER A 192 19.50 12.99 -10.14
C SER A 192 19.86 12.82 -8.66
N GLY A 193 19.40 11.73 -8.02
CA GLY A 193 19.62 11.53 -6.59
C GLY A 193 18.80 10.40 -5.97
N PRO A 194 18.84 10.26 -4.63
CA PRO A 194 18.03 9.28 -3.91
C PRO A 194 16.58 9.73 -3.89
N LEU A 195 15.65 8.79 -4.07
CA LEU A 195 14.20 9.02 -4.06
C LEU A 195 13.54 8.43 -2.82
N ALA A 196 14.07 7.33 -2.30
CA ALA A 196 13.53 6.61 -1.15
C ALA A 196 14.58 5.73 -0.48
N MET A 197 14.40 5.44 0.82
CA MET A 197 15.09 4.34 1.48
C MET A 197 14.44 3.01 1.08
N ALA A 198 15.22 2.07 0.57
CA ALA A 198 14.66 0.84 0.02
C ALA A 198 14.03 -0.03 1.11
N GLY A 199 12.73 -0.32 0.97
CA GLY A 199 11.96 -1.12 1.95
C GLY A 199 11.64 -0.40 3.26
N GLY A 200 11.89 0.92 3.33
CA GLY A 200 11.53 1.79 4.45
C GLY A 200 10.70 2.97 3.95
N ASP A 201 11.06 4.18 4.37
CA ASP A 201 10.31 5.40 4.04
C ASP A 201 10.62 5.94 2.63
N GLY A 202 9.56 6.42 1.98
CA GLY A 202 9.65 7.22 0.75
C GLY A 202 10.21 8.61 1.01
N GLY A 203 10.86 9.19 0.00
CA GLY A 203 11.23 10.61 0.00
C GLY A 203 10.05 11.50 -0.41
N GLU A 204 10.13 12.78 -0.04
CA GLU A 204 9.15 13.81 -0.41
C GLU A 204 9.03 14.00 -1.93
N THR A 205 10.13 13.78 -2.66
CA THR A 205 10.19 13.89 -4.12
C THR A 205 10.85 12.63 -4.69
N PRO A 206 10.27 11.95 -5.70
CA PRO A 206 9.06 12.23 -6.46
C PRO A 206 7.95 11.25 -6.04
N GLY A 207 7.47 11.40 -4.81
CA GLY A 207 6.22 10.75 -4.41
C GLY A 207 5.05 11.33 -5.20
N LEU A 208 4.05 10.52 -5.51
CA LEU A 208 2.75 11.05 -5.88
C LEU A 208 2.19 11.78 -4.65
N MET A 209 1.93 13.09 -4.78
CA MET A 209 1.02 13.82 -3.87
C MET A 209 -0.37 13.86 -4.49
#